data_AF-A0A662U165-F1
#
_entry.id   AF-A0A662U165-F1
#
_cell.length_a   1.000
_cell.length_b   1.000
_cell.length_c   1.000
_cell.angle_alpha   90.00
_cell.angle_beta   90.00
_cell.angle_gamma   90.00
#
_symmetry.space_group_name_H-M   'P 1'
#
loop_
_entity.id
_entity.type
_entity.pdbx_description
1 polymer ?
#
loop_
_entity_poly.entity_id
_entity_poly.type
_entity_poly.pdbx_seq_one_letter_code
_entity_poly.pdbx_strand_id
1 'polypeptide(L)'
;MNLKRSTFLTGITGLLIPYVCTFTSIALSPWFSWSKNALSDLGRSMESNVAPIFNLGLVIGGILIYQYSISLSNYSKMLTHYFLAFSAFLLVLIGV
;
A
#
# COMPACT_ATOMS: atom_id res chain seq x y z
N MET A 1 23.93 -6.04 -1.03
CA MET A 1 23.19 -4.75 -1.03
C MET A 1 23.35 -4.14 0.36
N ASN A 2 23.72 -2.85 0.50
CA ASN A 2 23.89 -2.23 1.82
C ASN A 2 22.53 -2.20 2.56
N LEU A 3 22.46 -2.74 3.78
CA LEU A 3 21.21 -2.87 4.55
C LEU A 3 20.47 -1.53 4.67
N LYS A 4 21.20 -0.43 4.90
CA LYS A 4 20.62 0.92 4.96
C LYS A 4 19.95 1.36 3.66
N ARG A 5 20.56 1.01 2.52
CA ARG A 5 20.00 1.30 1.19
C ARG A 5 18.74 0.48 0.94
N SER A 6 18.75 -0.80 1.33
CA SER A 6 17.58 -1.67 1.19
C SER A 6 16.39 -1.15 2.01
N THR A 7 16.62 -0.82 3.28
CA THR A 7 15.60 -0.25 4.16
C THR A 7 15.03 1.06 3.63
N PHE A 8 15.89 1.95 3.13
CA PHE A 8 15.43 3.19 2.52
C PHE A 8 14.54 2.95 1.30
N LEU A 9 14.96 2.05 0.41
CA LEU A 9 14.22 1.75 -0.81
C LEU A 9 12.87 1.12 -0.51
N THR A 10 12.80 0.09 0.34
CA THR A 10 11.52 -0.57 0.67
C THR A 10 10.54 0.36 1.38
N GLY A 11 11.05 1.26 2.24
CA GLY A 11 10.22 2.28 2.88
C GLY A 11 9.64 3.28 1.87
N ILE A 12 10.48 3.81 0.98
CA ILE A 12 10.03 4.83 0.01
C ILE A 12 9.10 4.22 -1.04
N THR A 13 9.41 3.03 -1.58
CA THR A 13 8.57 2.39 -2.58
C THR A 13 7.29 1.82 -1.96
N GLY A 14 7.37 1.30 -0.74
CA GLY A 14 6.20 0.84 0.02
C GLY A 14 5.20 1.95 0.31
N LEU A 15 5.65 3.20 0.42
CA LEU A 15 4.77 4.37 0.52
C LEU A 15 4.28 4.85 -0.86
N LEU A 16 5.18 5.00 -1.84
CA LEU A 16 4.85 5.61 -3.13
C LEU A 16 3.93 4.75 -3.98
N ILE A 17 4.15 3.44 -4.05
CA ILE A 17 3.37 2.52 -4.89
C ILE A 17 1.86 2.57 -4.58
N PRO A 18 1.41 2.37 -3.32
CA PRO A 18 -0.03 2.38 -3.04
C PRO A 18 -0.67 3.74 -3.34
N TYR A 19 0.02 4.86 -3.08
CA TYR A 19 -0.51 6.19 -3.43
C TYR A 19 -0.59 6.40 -4.94
N VAL A 20 0.48 6.10 -5.68
CA VAL A 20 0.50 6.28 -7.14
C VAL A 20 -0.58 5.42 -7.80
N CYS A 21 -0.70 4.15 -7.40
CA CYS A 21 -1.76 3.27 -7.89
C CYS A 21 -3.15 3.79 -7.54
N THR A 22 -3.37 4.25 -6.29
CA THR A 22 -4.65 4.80 -5.86
C THR A 22 -5.05 6.04 -6.66
N PHE A 23 -4.14 7.02 -6.77
CA PHE A 23 -4.42 8.25 -7.54
C PHE A 23 -4.59 7.96 -9.03
N THR A 24 -3.86 6.99 -9.57
CA THR A 24 -4.06 6.54 -10.95
C THR A 24 -5.46 5.94 -11.13
N SER A 25 -5.90 5.07 -10.21
CA SER A 25 -7.25 4.50 -10.24
C SER A 25 -8.35 5.54 -10.13
N ILE A 26 -8.16 6.58 -9.31
CA ILE A 26 -9.08 7.73 -9.22
C ILE A 26 -9.12 8.48 -10.55
N ALA A 27 -7.95 8.82 -11.11
CA ALA A 27 -7.85 9.57 -12.36
C ALA A 27 -8.49 8.85 -13.55
N LEU A 28 -8.43 7.51 -13.56
CA LEU A 28 -9.02 6.64 -14.58
C LEU A 28 -10.51 6.31 -14.33
N SER A 29 -11.11 6.82 -13.25
CA SER A 29 -12.51 6.51 -12.87
C SER A 29 -13.38 7.77 -12.84
N PRO A 30 -13.96 8.19 -13.99
CA PRO A 30 -14.81 9.39 -14.05
C PRO A 30 -16.04 9.35 -13.14
N TRP A 31 -16.48 8.15 -12.75
CA TRP A 31 -17.62 7.93 -11.86
C TRP A 31 -17.29 8.18 -10.38
N PHE A 32 -16.00 8.23 -10.01
CA PHE A 32 -15.58 8.33 -8.63
C PHE A 32 -15.84 9.74 -8.07
N SER A 33 -16.51 9.79 -6.93
CA SER A 33 -16.77 11.01 -6.18
C SER A 33 -16.39 10.83 -4.71
N TRP A 34 -15.49 11.69 -4.22
CA TRP A 34 -15.02 11.67 -2.83
C TRP A 34 -16.14 11.74 -1.77
N SER A 35 -17.28 12.33 -2.10
CA SER A 35 -18.43 12.46 -1.21
C SER A 35 -19.43 11.31 -1.28
N LYS A 36 -19.36 10.46 -2.32
CA LYS A 36 -20.36 9.41 -2.60
C LYS A 36 -19.76 8.00 -2.59
N ASN A 37 -18.47 7.87 -2.82
CA ASN A 37 -17.78 6.60 -2.98
C ASN A 37 -16.75 6.39 -1.88
N ALA A 38 -16.56 5.14 -1.49
CA ALA A 38 -15.42 4.73 -0.71
C ALA A 38 -14.20 4.55 -1.65
N LEU A 39 -12.98 4.81 -1.16
CA LEU A 39 -11.76 4.53 -1.94
C LEU A 39 -11.70 3.07 -2.38
N SER A 40 -12.15 2.15 -1.52
CA SER A 40 -12.21 0.73 -1.80
C SER A 40 -13.18 0.35 -2.91
N ASP A 41 -14.14 1.21 -3.29
CA ASP A 41 -15.01 0.96 -4.44
C ASP A 41 -14.20 0.83 -5.73
N LEU A 42 -13.05 1.51 -5.82
CA LEU A 42 -12.11 1.38 -6.94
C LEU A 42 -11.55 -0.04 -7.06
N GLY A 43 -11.48 -0.79 -5.96
CA GLY A 43 -10.96 -2.16 -5.87
C GLY A 43 -11.98 -3.27 -6.15
N ARG A 44 -13.24 -2.95 -6.46
CA ARG A 44 -14.29 -3.94 -6.72
C ARG A 44 -14.11 -4.58 -8.11
N SER A 45 -13.47 -5.76 -8.16
CA SER A 45 -13.09 -6.46 -9.40
C SER A 45 -14.22 -6.75 -10.39
N MET A 46 -15.47 -6.84 -9.94
CA MET A 46 -16.64 -7.08 -10.81
C MET A 46 -17.22 -5.80 -11.43
N GLU A 47 -16.94 -4.64 -10.85
CA GLU A 47 -17.61 -3.38 -11.16
C GLU A 47 -16.64 -2.30 -11.66
N SER A 48 -15.35 -2.42 -11.31
CA SER A 48 -14.33 -1.43 -11.57
C SER A 48 -13.21 -2.00 -12.46
N ASN A 49 -13.06 -1.43 -13.65
CA ASN A 49 -11.97 -1.79 -14.58
C ASN A 49 -10.59 -1.38 -14.03
N VAL A 50 -10.52 -0.50 -13.02
CA VAL A 50 -9.27 -0.08 -12.38
C VAL A 50 -8.92 -0.90 -11.13
N ALA A 51 -9.77 -1.87 -10.75
CA ALA A 51 -9.57 -2.71 -9.58
C ALA A 51 -8.21 -3.42 -9.57
N PRO A 52 -7.68 -3.98 -10.68
CA PRO A 52 -6.35 -4.58 -10.67
C PRO A 52 -5.25 -3.57 -10.28
N ILE A 53 -5.33 -2.33 -10.75
CA ILE A 53 -4.33 -1.29 -10.46
C ILE A 53 -4.39 -0.91 -8.98
N PHE A 54 -5.60 -0.70 -8.46
CA PHE A 54 -5.81 -0.33 -7.05
C PHE A 54 -5.34 -1.45 -6.12
N ASN A 55 -5.87 -2.67 -6.31
CA ASN A 55 -5.63 -3.82 -5.46
C ASN A 55 -4.16 -4.27 -5.47
N LEU A 56 -3.55 -4.39 -6.65
CA LEU A 56 -2.13 -4.75 -6.73
C LEU A 56 -1.23 -3.68 -6.12
N GLY A 57 -1.58 -2.40 -6.27
CA GLY A 57 -0.86 -1.30 -5.62
C GLY A 57 -0.85 -1.43 -4.10
N LEU A 58 -2.00 -1.74 -3.50
CA LEU A 58 -2.12 -1.97 -2.06
C LEU A 58 -1.38 -3.22 -1.59
N VAL A 59 -1.51 -4.34 -2.31
CA VAL A 59 -0.82 -5.60 -1.97
C VAL A 59 0.71 -5.44 -2.06
N ILE A 60 1.21 -4.89 -3.17
CA ILE A 60 2.65 -4.66 -3.35
C ILE A 60 3.18 -3.67 -2.31
N GLY A 61 2.45 -2.57 -2.08
CA GLY A 61 2.79 -1.59 -1.04
C GLY A 61 2.85 -2.22 0.35
N GLY A 62 1.84 -3.01 0.72
CA GLY A 62 1.79 -3.73 1.99
C GLY A 62 2.97 -4.68 2.16
N ILE A 63 3.32 -5.49 1.15
CA ILE A 63 4.48 -6.38 1.20
C ILE A 63 5.78 -5.60 1.41
N LEU A 64 5.96 -4.47 0.72
CA LEU A 64 7.15 -3.63 0.87
C LEU A 64 7.23 -2.97 2.25
N ILE A 65 6.12 -2.48 2.79
CA ILE A 65 6.05 -1.92 4.15
C ILE A 65 6.34 -3.01 5.20
N TYR A 66 5.88 -4.24 4.98
CA TYR A 66 6.20 -5.35 5.87
C TYR A 66 7.71 -5.67 5.86
N GLN A 67 8.34 -5.71 4.68
CA GLN A 67 9.80 -5.87 4.57
C GLN A 67 10.56 -4.70 5.22
N TYR A 68 10.05 -3.48 5.06
CA TYR A 68 10.58 -2.29 5.73
C TYR A 68 10.49 -2.43 7.26
N SER A 69 9.36 -2.89 7.79
CA SER A 69 9.16 -3.13 9.23
C SER A 69 10.19 -4.12 9.80
N ILE A 70 10.41 -5.26 9.13
CA ILE A 70 11.42 -6.24 9.54
C ILE A 70 12.81 -5.60 9.57
N SER A 71 13.16 -4.83 8.54
CA SER A 71 14.45 -4.17 8.43
C SER A 71 14.66 -3.09 9.51
N LEU A 72 13.57 -2.46 9.96
CA LEU A 72 13.57 -1.42 10.99
C LEU A 72 13.58 -1.98 12.43
N SER A 73 13.25 -3.26 12.63
CA SER A 73 13.21 -3.90 13.95
C SER A 73 14.52 -3.77 14.74
N ASN A 74 15.67 -3.76 14.05
CA ASN A 74 16.99 -3.62 14.67
C ASN A 74 17.36 -2.18 15.07
N TYR A 75 16.57 -1.18 14.66
CA TYR A 75 16.91 0.24 14.78
C TYR A 75 15.80 1.09 15.40
N SER A 76 14.65 0.49 15.75
CA SER A 76 13.48 1.20 16.24
C SER A 76 12.89 0.54 17.48
N LYS A 77 11.96 1.22 18.14
CA LYS A 77 11.21 0.66 19.26
C LYS A 77 10.31 -0.47 18.76
N MET A 78 10.11 -1.46 19.62
CA MET A 78 9.26 -2.62 19.36
C MET A 78 7.87 -2.24 18.82
N LEU A 79 7.24 -1.24 19.45
CA LEU A 79 5.92 -0.74 19.05
C LEU A 79 5.89 -0.24 17.60
N THR A 80 6.95 0.42 17.13
CA THR A 80 7.00 1.04 15.80
C THR A 80 6.96 -0.01 14.69
N HIS A 81 7.83 -1.03 14.76
CA HIS A 81 7.86 -2.04 13.70
C HIS A 81 6.63 -2.96 13.76
N TYR A 82 6.09 -3.29 14.94
CA TYR A 82 4.84 -4.06 15.02
C TYR A 82 3.65 -3.28 14.46
N PHE A 83 3.54 -1.98 14.77
CA PHE A 83 2.50 -1.15 14.18
C PHE A 83 2.61 -1.11 12.65
N LEU A 84 3.82 -0.90 12.10
CA LEU A 84 4.05 -0.95 10.66
C LEU A 84 3.72 -2.31 10.03
N ALA A 85 4.07 -3.41 10.70
CA ALA A 85 3.75 -4.76 10.21
C ALA A 85 2.23 -5.00 10.20
N PHE A 86 1.52 -4.52 11.23
CA PHE A 86 0.07 -4.60 11.28
C PHE A 86 -0.60 -3.74 10.22
N SER A 87 -0.15 -2.49 10.02
CA SER A 87 -0.63 -1.64 8.93
C SER A 87 -0.39 -2.25 7.56
N ALA A 88 0.79 -2.86 7.34
CA ALA A 88 1.09 -3.59 6.11
C ALA A 88 0.12 -4.75 5.85
N PHE A 89 -0.19 -5.53 6.89
CA PHE A 89 -1.15 -6.62 6.82
C PHE A 89 -2.56 -6.10 6.45
N LEU A 90 -3.01 -5.00 7.07
CA LEU A 90 -4.29 -4.37 6.72
C LEU A 90 -4.32 -3.88 5.27
N LEU A 91 -3.22 -3.30 4.77
CA LEU A 91 -3.11 -2.88 3.37
C LEU A 91 -3.29 -4.05 2.40
N VAL A 92 -2.66 -5.19 2.67
CA VAL A 92 -2.82 -6.40 1.86
C VAL A 92 -4.27 -6.89 1.90
N LEU A 93 -4.90 -6.89 3.08
CA LEU A 93 -6.31 -7.29 3.24
C LEU A 93 -7.29 -6.40 2.46
N ILE A 94 -7.01 -5.10 2.31
CA ILE A 94 -7.87 -4.21 1.52
C ILE A 94 -7.74 -4.50 0.02
N GLY A 95 -6.55 -4.94 -0.42
CA GLY A 95 -6.28 -5.24 -1.83
C GLY A 95 -6.67 -6.65 -2.28
N VAL A 96 -7.33 -7.47 -1.44
CA VAL A 96 -7.79 -8.83 -1.76
C VAL A 96 -9.32 -8.89 -1.65
#